data_AF-A0AAV3VY74-F1
#
_entry.id   AF-A0AAV3VY74-F1
#
_cell.length_a   1.000
_cell.length_b   1.000
_cell.length_c   1.000
_cell.angle_alpha   90.00
_cell.angle_beta   90.00
_cell.angle_gamma   90.00
#
_symmetry.space_group_name_H-M   'P 1'
#
loop_
_entity.id
_entity.type
_entity.pdbx_description
1 polymer ?
#
loop_
_entity_poly.entity_id
_entity_poly.type
_entity_poly.pdbx_seq_one_letter_code
_entity_poly.pdbx_strand_id
1 'polypeptide(L)'
;MRRKDKIKRKRNSLIKELGTIDIYVDGIENNVIRKRIEHILEWYIRKSTFYKNLFYWLSLLIIIINATIPIINQIKFIYYNSIVSIISAFASVFTGCITLFTMKDTWFRYRKSVELIKKECILFSSKDEDYKDENRETLLIKNVENIISSERQAWEKVKFDKSNGKK
;
A
#
# COMPACT_ATOMS: atom_id res chain seq x y z
N MET A 1 -5.33 -26.00 -4.52
CA MET A 1 -3.91 -25.64 -4.81
C MET A 1 -3.67 -24.14 -5.00
N ARG A 2 -4.31 -23.42 -5.95
CA ARG A 2 -3.99 -22.02 -6.34
C ARG A 2 -3.87 -20.91 -5.26
N ARG A 3 -4.62 -20.96 -4.15
CA ARG A 3 -4.61 -19.87 -3.13
C ARG A 3 -3.32 -19.87 -2.30
N LYS A 4 -2.83 -21.04 -1.91
CA LYS A 4 -1.57 -21.20 -1.15
C LYS A 4 -0.37 -20.76 -2.00
N ASP A 5 -0.40 -21.05 -3.30
CA ASP A 5 0.69 -20.67 -4.22
C ASP A 5 0.78 -19.17 -4.46
N LYS A 6 -0.36 -18.47 -4.58
CA LYS A 6 -0.37 -17.00 -4.70
C LYS A 6 0.11 -16.32 -3.41
N ILE A 7 -0.31 -16.82 -2.24
CA ILE A 7 0.16 -16.32 -0.94
C ILE A 7 1.66 -16.57 -0.78
N LYS A 8 2.14 -17.76 -1.14
CA LYS A 8 3.57 -18.14 -1.12
C LYS A 8 4.39 -17.27 -2.07
N ARG A 9 3.95 -17.07 -3.33
CA ARG A 9 4.62 -16.17 -4.29
C ARG A 9 4.68 -14.72 -3.82
N LYS A 10 3.61 -14.21 -3.20
CA LYS A 10 3.57 -12.82 -2.71
C LYS A 10 4.38 -12.60 -1.44
N ARG A 11 4.38 -13.59 -0.54
CA ARG A 11 5.29 -13.61 0.62
C ARG A 11 6.74 -13.63 0.12
N ASN A 12 7.03 -14.41 -0.92
CA ASN A 12 8.35 -14.42 -1.56
C ASN A 12 8.69 -13.07 -2.21
N SER A 13 7.75 -12.37 -2.86
CA SER A 13 8.06 -11.06 -3.46
C SER A 13 8.33 -9.98 -2.41
N LEU A 14 7.56 -9.96 -1.31
CA LEU A 14 7.81 -9.03 -0.21
C LEU A 14 9.14 -9.33 0.48
N ILE A 15 9.44 -10.59 0.76
CA ILE A 15 10.72 -10.98 1.38
C ILE A 15 11.89 -10.62 0.46
N LYS A 16 11.77 -10.86 -0.85
CA LYS A 16 12.77 -10.43 -1.83
C LYS A 16 12.98 -8.93 -1.80
N GLU A 17 11.90 -8.15 -1.81
CA GLU A 17 11.99 -6.69 -1.81
C GLU A 17 12.56 -6.14 -0.49
N LEU A 18 12.19 -6.72 0.65
CA LEU A 18 12.79 -6.36 1.94
C LEU A 18 14.28 -6.73 1.99
N GLY A 19 14.68 -7.85 1.37
CA GLY A 19 16.08 -8.24 1.26
C GLY A 19 16.91 -7.29 0.39
N THR A 20 16.29 -6.56 -0.55
CA THR A 20 17.00 -5.56 -1.37
C THR A 20 17.21 -4.23 -0.67
N ILE A 21 16.66 -4.02 0.54
CA ILE A 21 16.79 -2.74 1.26
C ILE A 21 18.26 -2.40 1.51
N ASP A 22 19.06 -3.41 1.87
CA ASP A 22 20.47 -3.26 2.19
C ASP A 22 21.26 -2.58 1.05
N ILE A 23 20.94 -2.91 -0.20
CA ILE A 23 21.55 -2.32 -1.41
C ILE A 23 21.38 -0.79 -1.45
N TYR A 24 20.26 -0.27 -0.93
CA TYR A 24 19.95 1.16 -0.95
C TYR A 24 20.58 1.93 0.21
N VAL A 25 21.02 1.24 1.27
CA VAL A 25 21.52 1.87 2.49
C VAL A 25 23.00 1.58 2.75
N ASP A 26 23.63 0.73 1.94
CA ASP A 26 25.04 0.31 2.07
C ASP A 26 26.02 1.48 2.00
N GLY A 27 25.75 2.47 1.15
CA GLY A 27 26.63 3.64 0.97
C GLY A 27 26.56 4.71 2.07
N ILE A 28 25.74 4.51 3.12
CA ILE A 28 25.52 5.46 4.22
C ILE A 28 26.44 5.11 5.39
N GLU A 29 27.35 6.01 5.73
CA GLU A 29 28.32 5.85 6.82
C GLU A 29 27.66 6.08 8.19
N ASN A 30 26.76 7.06 8.29
CA ASN A 30 26.06 7.34 9.54
C ASN A 30 24.98 6.28 9.86
N ASN A 31 25.25 5.48 10.87
CA ASN A 31 24.37 4.41 11.34
C ASN A 31 22.98 4.90 11.78
N VAL A 32 22.86 6.12 12.31
CA VAL A 32 21.56 6.68 12.71
C VAL A 32 20.68 6.93 11.49
N ILE A 33 21.26 7.55 10.44
CA ILE A 33 20.56 7.84 9.18
C ILE A 33 20.22 6.53 8.46
N ARG A 34 21.19 5.60 8.39
CA ARG A 34 21.02 4.27 7.81
C ARG A 34 19.81 3.55 8.40
N LYS A 35 19.78 3.38 9.73
CA LYS A 35 18.68 2.70 10.44
C LYS A 35 17.34 3.40 10.26
N ARG A 36 17.33 4.74 10.21
CA ARG A 36 16.11 5.51 9.99
C ARG A 36 15.52 5.22 8.61
N ILE A 37 16.33 5.28 7.56
CA ILE A 37 15.89 5.01 6.18
C ILE A 37 15.46 3.56 6.02
N GLU A 38 16.23 2.61 6.56
CA GLU A 38 15.90 1.18 6.54
C GLU A 38 14.52 0.92 7.18
N HIS A 39 14.30 1.47 8.38
CA HIS A 39 13.03 1.34 9.10
C HIS A 39 11.85 1.92 8.31
N ILE A 40 12.03 3.12 7.71
CA ILE A 40 10.99 3.75 6.88
C ILE A 40 10.70 2.87 5.65
N LEU A 41 11.72 2.42 4.92
CA LEU A 41 11.54 1.63 3.72
C LEU A 41 10.80 0.32 4.03
N GLU A 42 11.22 -0.38 5.08
CA GLU A 42 10.59 -1.61 5.54
C GLU A 42 9.11 -1.37 5.88
N TRP A 43 8.83 -0.33 6.67
CA TRP A 43 7.47 -0.01 7.09
C TRP A 43 6.57 0.29 5.89
N TYR A 44 7.02 1.15 4.97
CA TYR A 44 6.25 1.54 3.78
C TYR A 44 6.05 0.35 2.82
N ILE A 45 7.06 -0.50 2.60
CA ILE A 45 6.95 -1.71 1.77
C ILE A 45 5.93 -2.68 2.34
N ARG A 46 6.01 -2.98 3.65
CA ARG A 46 5.07 -3.86 4.35
C ARG A 46 3.65 -3.29 4.30
N LYS A 47 3.48 -2.00 4.58
CA LYS A 47 2.18 -1.32 4.61
C LYS A 47 1.54 -1.29 3.23
N SER A 48 2.29 -0.95 2.18
CA SER A 48 1.77 -0.96 0.80
C SER A 48 1.30 -2.38 0.42
N THR A 49 2.09 -3.40 0.76
CA THR A 49 1.79 -4.79 0.41
C THR A 49 0.55 -5.32 1.13
N PHE A 50 0.34 -4.88 2.37
CA PHE A 50 -0.86 -5.19 3.16
C PHE A 50 -2.12 -4.60 2.53
N TYR A 51 -2.14 -3.30 2.22
CA TYR A 51 -3.32 -2.68 1.59
C TYR A 51 -3.62 -3.24 0.21
N LYS A 52 -2.58 -3.55 -0.59
CA LYS A 52 -2.73 -4.28 -1.85
C LYS A 52 -3.46 -5.60 -1.63
N ASN A 53 -3.05 -6.39 -0.65
CA ASN A 53 -3.67 -7.68 -0.35
C ASN A 53 -5.12 -7.53 0.08
N LEU A 54 -5.37 -6.64 1.03
CA LEU A 54 -6.69 -6.44 1.59
C LEU A 54 -7.67 -6.01 0.50
N PHE A 55 -7.26 -5.08 -0.36
CA PHE A 55 -8.04 -4.66 -1.52
C PHE A 55 -8.40 -5.83 -2.43
N TYR A 56 -7.41 -6.58 -2.96
CA TYR A 56 -7.69 -7.70 -3.85
C TYR A 56 -8.52 -8.80 -3.19
N TRP A 57 -8.32 -9.05 -1.89
CA TRP A 57 -9.05 -10.08 -1.17
C TRP A 57 -10.53 -9.69 -0.97
N LEU A 58 -10.80 -8.46 -0.53
CA LEU A 58 -12.17 -7.95 -0.39
C LEU A 58 -12.86 -7.84 -1.76
N SER A 59 -12.18 -7.34 -2.79
CA SER A 59 -12.74 -7.27 -4.15
C SER A 59 -13.10 -8.66 -4.68
N LEU A 60 -12.25 -9.66 -4.45
CA LEU A 60 -12.53 -11.03 -4.88
C LEU A 60 -13.71 -11.65 -4.10
N LEU A 61 -13.84 -11.38 -2.81
CA LEU A 61 -15.01 -11.79 -2.03
C LEU A 61 -16.29 -11.18 -2.57
N ILE A 62 -16.30 -9.88 -2.87
CA ILE A 62 -17.46 -9.19 -3.45
C ILE A 62 -17.84 -9.81 -4.80
N ILE A 63 -16.87 -10.09 -5.67
CA ILE A 63 -17.13 -10.74 -6.96
C ILE A 63 -17.77 -12.11 -6.77
N ILE A 64 -17.25 -12.94 -5.85
CA ILE A 64 -17.81 -14.25 -5.56
C ILE A 64 -19.24 -14.13 -5.03
N ILE A 65 -19.46 -13.21 -4.07
CA ILE A 65 -20.79 -12.96 -3.51
C ILE A 65 -21.78 -12.54 -4.60
N ASN A 66 -21.40 -11.60 -5.45
CA ASN A 66 -22.29 -11.13 -6.52
C ASN A 66 -22.58 -12.23 -7.56
N ALA A 67 -21.61 -13.12 -7.81
CA ALA A 67 -21.80 -14.26 -8.71
C ALA A 67 -22.67 -15.38 -8.12
N THR A 68 -22.74 -15.53 -6.79
CA THR A 68 -23.57 -16.55 -6.15
C THR A 68 -25.05 -16.17 -6.05
N ILE A 69 -25.38 -14.87 -6.03
CA ILE A 69 -26.77 -14.37 -5.94
C ILE A 69 -27.67 -14.95 -7.06
N PRO A 70 -27.31 -14.91 -8.36
CA PRO A 70 -28.13 -15.48 -9.43
C PRO A 70 -28.34 -17.00 -9.28
N ILE A 71 -27.31 -17.73 -8.84
CA ILE A 71 -27.36 -19.19 -8.67
C ILE A 71 -28.37 -19.55 -7.56
N ILE A 72 -28.32 -18.85 -6.44
CA ILE A 72 -29.26 -19.04 -5.32
C ILE A 72 -30.70 -18.75 -5.77
N ASN A 73 -30.88 -17.68 -6.58
CA ASN A 73 -32.20 -17.31 -7.09
C ASN A 73 -32.79 -18.38 -8.04
N GLN A 74 -31.95 -19.10 -8.78
CA GLN A 74 -32.40 -20.13 -9.71
C GLN A 74 -32.84 -21.44 -9.03
N ILE A 75 -32.20 -21.84 -7.93
CA ILE A 75 -32.48 -23.13 -7.27
C ILE A 75 -33.75 -23.11 -6.40
N LYS A 76 -34.26 -21.91 -6.06
CA LYS A 76 -35.53 -21.70 -5.30
C LYS A 76 -35.63 -22.53 -4.01
N PHE A 77 -34.59 -22.49 -3.17
CA PHE A 77 -34.61 -23.11 -1.83
C PHE A 77 -35.62 -22.44 -0.88
N ILE A 78 -36.02 -23.16 0.17
CA ILE A 78 -36.76 -22.61 1.31
C ILE A 78 -35.95 -21.45 1.94
N TYR A 79 -36.60 -20.31 2.18
CA TYR A 79 -36.01 -19.04 2.67
C TYR A 79 -34.97 -18.35 1.76
N TYR A 80 -34.95 -18.64 0.45
CA TYR A 80 -33.96 -18.02 -0.48
C TYR A 80 -33.94 -16.48 -0.43
N ASN A 81 -35.12 -15.83 -0.29
CA ASN A 81 -35.21 -14.37 -0.18
C ASN A 81 -34.39 -13.81 0.99
N SER A 82 -34.54 -14.38 2.19
CA SER A 82 -33.82 -13.95 3.38
C SER A 82 -32.30 -14.13 3.23
N ILE A 83 -31.88 -15.24 2.62
CA ILE A 83 -30.46 -15.54 2.38
C ILE A 83 -29.86 -14.53 1.40
N VAL A 84 -30.55 -14.23 0.28
CA VAL A 84 -30.09 -13.25 -0.71
C VAL A 84 -30.01 -11.85 -0.12
N SER A 85 -30.97 -11.45 0.72
CA SER A 85 -30.93 -10.16 1.42
C SER A 85 -29.74 -10.06 2.37
N ILE A 86 -29.43 -11.10 3.12
CA ILE A 86 -28.27 -11.11 4.04
C ILE A 86 -26.95 -11.02 3.24
N ILE A 87 -26.83 -11.82 2.19
CA ILE A 87 -25.63 -11.86 1.34
C ILE A 87 -25.39 -10.50 0.65
N SER A 88 -26.44 -9.87 0.13
CA SER A 88 -26.35 -8.55 -0.52
C SER A 88 -26.02 -7.43 0.48
N ALA A 89 -26.51 -7.51 1.71
CA ALA A 89 -26.10 -6.60 2.79
C ALA A 89 -24.59 -6.71 3.07
N PHE A 90 -24.04 -7.92 3.18
CA PHE A 90 -22.60 -8.11 3.37
C PHE A 90 -21.76 -7.59 2.20
N ALA A 91 -22.18 -7.83 0.95
CA ALA A 91 -21.51 -7.25 -0.22
C ALA A 91 -21.49 -5.72 -0.19
N SER A 92 -22.61 -5.11 0.22
CA SER A 92 -22.73 -3.65 0.34
C SER A 92 -21.80 -3.10 1.43
N VAL A 93 -21.75 -3.76 2.60
CA VAL A 93 -20.83 -3.39 3.69
C VAL A 93 -19.37 -3.47 3.23
N PHE A 94 -18.96 -4.58 2.59
CA PHE A 94 -17.59 -4.71 2.10
C PHE A 94 -17.24 -3.69 1.02
N THR A 95 -18.18 -3.40 0.11
CA THR A 95 -18.01 -2.37 -0.91
C THR A 95 -17.83 -0.99 -0.25
N GLY A 96 -18.66 -0.68 0.75
CA GLY A 96 -18.54 0.51 1.57
C GLY A 96 -17.17 0.60 2.28
N CYS A 97 -16.68 -0.50 2.86
CA CYS A 97 -15.35 -0.51 3.46
C CYS A 97 -14.24 -0.21 2.44
N ILE A 98 -14.29 -0.80 1.24
CA ILE A 98 -13.29 -0.54 0.20
C ILE A 98 -13.28 0.94 -0.21
N THR A 99 -14.46 1.54 -0.38
CA THR A 99 -14.60 2.93 -0.82
C THR A 99 -14.23 3.92 0.27
N LEU A 100 -14.68 3.69 1.52
CA LEU A 100 -14.38 4.55 2.67
C LEU A 100 -12.88 4.64 2.96
N PHE A 101 -12.17 3.52 2.91
CA PHE A 101 -10.73 3.50 3.18
C PHE A 101 -9.87 3.86 1.96
N THR A 102 -10.48 4.12 0.80
CA THR A 102 -9.78 4.36 -0.48
C THR A 102 -8.56 3.44 -0.63
N MET A 103 -8.76 2.14 -0.38
CA MET A 103 -7.65 1.20 -0.15
C MET A 103 -6.69 1.12 -1.35
N LYS A 104 -7.22 1.29 -2.57
CA LYS A 104 -6.46 1.35 -3.81
C LYS A 104 -5.50 2.55 -3.83
N ASP A 105 -6.01 3.74 -3.54
CA ASP A 105 -5.22 4.98 -3.52
C ASP A 105 -4.17 4.94 -2.41
N THR A 106 -4.55 4.42 -1.25
CA THR A 106 -3.65 4.26 -0.10
C THR A 106 -2.46 3.35 -0.43
N TRP A 107 -2.71 2.19 -1.05
CA TRP A 107 -1.62 1.31 -1.50
C TRP A 107 -0.72 1.99 -2.54
N PHE A 108 -1.31 2.65 -3.54
CA PHE A 108 -0.54 3.31 -4.61
C PHE A 108 0.34 4.44 -4.07
N ARG A 109 -0.20 5.27 -3.15
CA ARG A 109 0.54 6.34 -2.47
C ARG A 109 1.75 5.80 -1.71
N TYR A 110 1.56 4.77 -0.88
CA TYR A 110 2.67 4.15 -0.17
C TYR A 110 3.71 3.57 -1.12
N ARG A 111 3.28 2.95 -2.23
CA ARG A 111 4.22 2.44 -3.22
C ARG A 111 5.02 3.54 -3.88
N LYS A 112 4.38 4.66 -4.23
CA LYS A 112 5.06 5.82 -4.80
C LYS A 112 6.13 6.37 -3.84
N SER A 113 5.83 6.50 -2.55
CA SER A 113 6.81 6.93 -1.55
C SER A 113 8.00 5.99 -1.46
N VAL A 114 7.80 4.67 -1.50
CA VAL A 114 8.91 3.70 -1.54
C VAL A 114 9.81 3.94 -2.74
N GLU A 115 9.25 4.10 -3.94
CA GLU A 115 10.04 4.31 -5.16
C GLU A 115 10.80 5.64 -5.12
N LEU A 116 10.19 6.70 -4.56
CA LEU A 116 10.86 7.99 -4.39
C LEU A 116 12.04 7.89 -3.42
N ILE A 117 11.88 7.21 -2.29
CA ILE A 117 12.97 7.02 -1.32
C ILE A 117 14.09 6.16 -1.94
N LYS A 118 13.75 5.08 -2.65
CA LYS A 118 14.75 4.25 -3.34
C LYS A 118 15.51 5.03 -4.40
N LYS A 119 14.81 5.87 -5.18
CA LYS A 119 15.43 6.76 -6.16
C LYS A 119 16.45 7.67 -5.46
N GLU A 120 16.06 8.30 -4.36
CA GLU A 120 16.94 9.18 -3.59
C GLU A 120 18.20 8.47 -3.08
N CYS A 121 18.04 7.26 -2.55
CA CYS A 121 19.16 6.41 -2.13
C CYS A 121 20.13 6.07 -3.27
N ILE A 122 19.61 5.80 -4.48
CA ILE A 122 20.44 5.54 -5.66
C ILE A 122 21.20 6.81 -6.08
N LEU A 123 20.55 7.98 -6.10
CA LEU A 123 21.18 9.25 -6.45
C LEU A 123 22.33 9.60 -5.49
N PHE A 124 22.10 9.40 -4.20
CA PHE A 124 23.12 9.51 -3.17
C PHE A 124 24.31 8.55 -3.39
N SER A 125 24.01 7.27 -3.69
CA SER A 125 25.04 6.25 -3.92
C SER A 125 25.84 6.52 -5.19
N SER A 126 25.21 7.12 -6.20
CA SER A 126 25.83 7.44 -7.49
C SER A 126 26.69 8.71 -7.46
N LYS A 127 26.71 9.43 -6.32
CA LYS A 127 27.37 10.75 -6.18
C LYS A 127 26.93 11.72 -7.27
N ASP A 128 25.62 11.78 -7.50
CA ASP A 128 25.04 12.74 -8.44
C ASP A 128 25.39 14.19 -8.04
N GLU A 129 25.20 15.15 -8.94
CA GLU A 129 25.65 16.54 -8.77
C GLU A 129 25.25 17.17 -7.43
N ASP A 130 24.04 16.87 -6.96
CA ASP A 130 23.49 17.36 -5.70
C ASP A 130 24.14 16.73 -4.44
N TYR A 131 24.90 15.64 -4.58
CA TYR A 131 25.51 14.87 -3.49
C TYR A 131 27.05 14.88 -3.51
N LYS A 132 27.66 15.88 -4.16
CA LYS A 132 29.13 16.06 -4.23
C LYS A 132 29.75 16.61 -2.94
N ASP A 133 28.95 17.23 -2.07
CA ASP A 133 29.41 17.90 -0.84
C ASP A 133 29.56 16.91 0.35
N GLU A 134 30.38 17.28 1.34
CA GLU A 134 30.63 16.49 2.57
C GLU A 134 29.33 16.30 3.40
N ASN A 135 28.37 17.21 3.27
CA ASN A 135 27.07 17.15 3.96
C ASN A 135 25.99 16.31 3.23
N ARG A 136 26.37 15.50 2.25
CA ARG A 136 25.45 14.69 1.42
C ARG A 136 24.48 13.80 2.19
N GLU A 137 24.87 13.26 3.35
CA GLU A 137 23.99 12.41 4.16
C GLU A 137 22.88 13.20 4.85
N THR A 138 23.20 14.42 5.31
CA THR A 138 22.23 15.35 5.88
C THR A 138 21.21 15.80 4.84
N LEU A 139 21.66 16.00 3.59
CA LEU A 139 20.76 16.30 2.48
C LEU A 139 19.84 15.12 2.16
N LEU A 140 20.37 13.89 2.13
CA LEU A 140 19.60 12.66 1.91
C LEU A 140 18.46 12.54 2.94
N ILE A 141 18.77 12.62 4.24
CA ILE A 141 17.72 12.46 5.26
C ILE A 141 16.68 13.57 5.17
N LYS A 142 17.08 14.80 4.86
CA LYS A 142 16.17 15.94 4.67
C LYS A 142 15.21 15.69 3.50
N ASN A 143 15.72 15.19 2.38
CA ASN A 143 14.89 14.87 1.21
C ASN A 143 13.94 13.69 1.49
N VAL A 144 14.42 12.66 2.19
CA VAL A 144 13.56 11.54 2.62
C VAL A 144 12.43 12.02 3.55
N GLU A 145 12.73 12.86 4.55
CA GLU A 145 11.71 13.42 5.44
C GLU A 145 10.76 14.37 4.69
N ASN A 146 11.23 15.08 3.65
CA ASN A 146 10.37 15.86 2.76
C ASN A 146 9.41 14.99 1.93
N ILE A 147 9.86 13.81 1.47
CA ILE A 147 8.99 12.84 0.79
C ILE A 147 7.89 12.34 1.74
N ILE A 148 8.23 12.09 3.02
CA ILE A 148 7.27 11.64 4.02
C ILE A 148 6.28 12.75 4.40
N SER A 149 6.77 13.97 4.62
CA SER A 149 5.94 15.10 4.99
C SER A 149 4.98 15.49 3.86
N SER A 150 5.46 15.50 2.61
CA SER A 150 4.61 15.74 1.43
C SER A 150 3.55 14.65 1.24
N GLU A 151 3.87 13.38 1.53
CA GLU A 151 2.87 12.30 1.53
C GLU A 151 1.79 12.54 2.58
N ARG A 152 2.16 12.93 3.80
CA ARG A 152 1.22 13.23 4.89
C ARG A 152 0.34 14.44 4.56
N GLN A 153 0.91 15.52 4.04
CA GLN A 153 0.15 16.69 3.61
C GLN A 153 -0.82 16.34 2.46
N ALA A 154 -0.38 15.52 1.50
CA ALA A 154 -1.26 15.04 0.44
C ALA A 154 -2.42 14.19 1.00
N TRP A 155 -2.18 13.42 2.06
CA TRP A 155 -3.25 12.68 2.74
C TRP A 155 -4.27 13.60 3.41
N GLU A 156 -3.79 14.62 4.12
CA GLU A 156 -4.62 15.61 4.79
C GLU A 156 -5.49 16.35 3.78
N LYS A 157 -4.91 16.87 2.69
CA LYS A 157 -5.68 17.52 1.62
C LYS A 157 -6.74 16.60 1.04
N VAL A 158 -6.41 15.36 0.69
CA VAL A 158 -7.38 14.42 0.10
C VAL A 158 -8.54 14.10 1.06
N LYS A 159 -8.31 14.07 2.37
CA LYS A 159 -9.36 13.74 3.36
C LYS A 159 -10.16 14.96 3.83
N PHE A 160 -9.52 16.08 4.07
CA PHE A 160 -10.17 17.29 4.60
C PHE A 160 -10.76 18.16 3.49
N ASP A 161 -10.15 18.23 2.31
CA ASP A 161 -10.67 19.05 1.21
C ASP A 161 -11.91 18.40 0.55
N LYS A 162 -12.01 17.07 0.59
CA LYS A 162 -13.26 16.35 0.26
C LYS A 162 -14.43 16.67 1.20
N SER A 163 -14.17 17.21 2.41
CA SER A 163 -15.21 17.68 3.32
C SER A 163 -15.77 19.05 2.92
N ASN A 164 -15.00 19.87 2.19
CA ASN A 164 -15.37 21.25 1.86
C ASN A 164 -15.95 21.43 0.43
N GLY A 165 -15.88 20.39 -0.42
CA GLY A 165 -16.42 20.40 -1.78
C GLY A 165 -17.90 19.98 -1.91
N LYS A 166 -18.65 19.88 -0.80
CA LYS A 166 -20.11 19.71 -0.81
C LYS A 166 -20.78 20.93 -0.19
N LYS A 167 -20.87 22.01 -0.96
CA LYS A 167 -21.84 23.09 -0.76
C LYS A 167 -22.62 23.26 -2.06
#